data_AF-A0A397WC67-F1
#
_entry.id   AF-A0A397WC67-F1
#
_cell.length_a   1.000
_cell.length_b   1.000
_cell.length_c   1.000
_cell.angle_alpha   90.00
_cell.angle_beta   90.00
_cell.angle_gamma   90.00
#
_symmetry.space_group_name_H-M   'P 1'
#
loop_
_entity.id
_entity.type
_entity.pdbx_description
1 polymer ?
#
loop_
_entity_poly.entity_id
_entity_poly.type
_entity_poly.pdbx_seq_one_letter_code
_entity_poly.pdbx_strand_id
1 'polypeptide(L)'
;MPKRNRSPKEELTMLLTQHEKFLVRVKRKLPKEHKKIIDDERKNLNEQITAIKENFVGNYEEKIKLFEKEKKNFEQKINKLESTIKRQKNKIKKKNLEFELLECNNERLESENYALLNEVENWKEIFTIQYEAIDDQEKRIEDLELEMKKLQVNLEISRTIPIFTSYITKYPCVEGSSDYLGWETKEGIRKSTNHLEDILQLTENGKHQVRQINNKKERDIQVWKCVSVKRCWRNWLETSYSSQCLICDDDVKLRQFIE
;
A
#
# COMPACT_ATOMS: atom_id res chain seq x y z
N MET A 1 -74.02 -47.77 -50.17
CA MET A 1 -74.50 -46.37 -50.12
C MET A 1 -73.95 -45.70 -48.87
N PRO A 2 -73.36 -44.51 -48.95
CA PRO A 2 -72.84 -43.83 -47.77
C PRO A 2 -74.02 -43.52 -46.84
N LYS A 3 -73.93 -43.95 -45.57
CA LYS A 3 -74.87 -43.56 -44.54
C LYS A 3 -74.78 -42.03 -44.44
N ARG A 4 -75.81 -41.32 -44.90
CA ARG A 4 -75.92 -39.87 -44.65
C ARG A 4 -75.89 -39.69 -43.13
N ASN A 5 -74.96 -38.87 -42.61
CA ASN A 5 -74.92 -38.48 -41.21
C ASN A 5 -76.22 -37.72 -40.91
N ARG A 6 -77.24 -38.44 -40.44
CA ARG A 6 -78.48 -37.85 -39.93
C ARG A 6 -78.17 -37.23 -38.58
N SER A 7 -78.77 -36.10 -38.27
CA SER A 7 -78.66 -35.58 -36.91
C SER A 7 -79.26 -36.58 -35.92
N PRO A 8 -78.80 -36.62 -34.66
CA PRO A 8 -79.38 -37.49 -33.65
C PRO A 8 -80.91 -37.34 -33.54
N LYS A 9 -81.44 -36.13 -33.76
CA LYS A 9 -82.89 -35.86 -33.84
C LYS A 9 -83.55 -36.58 -35.02
N GLU A 10 -82.97 -36.47 -36.20
CA GLU A 10 -83.50 -37.08 -37.42
C GLU A 10 -83.47 -38.61 -37.34
N GLU A 11 -82.42 -39.17 -36.73
CA GLU A 11 -82.28 -40.61 -36.54
C GLU A 11 -83.30 -41.16 -35.53
N LEU A 12 -83.46 -40.50 -34.38
CA LEU A 12 -84.51 -40.81 -33.40
C LEU A 12 -85.91 -40.66 -33.99
N THR A 13 -86.19 -39.57 -34.71
CA THR A 13 -87.49 -39.33 -35.34
C THR A 13 -87.79 -40.40 -36.40
N MET A 14 -86.79 -40.79 -37.20
CA MET A 14 -86.96 -41.85 -38.19
C MET A 14 -87.27 -43.20 -37.52
N LEU A 15 -86.51 -43.60 -36.50
CA LEU A 15 -86.73 -44.86 -35.78
C LEU A 15 -88.13 -44.92 -35.17
N LEU A 16 -88.57 -43.83 -34.53
CA LEU A 16 -89.93 -43.72 -33.97
C LEU A 16 -91.00 -43.76 -35.07
N THR A 17 -90.78 -43.10 -36.21
CA THR A 17 -91.71 -43.16 -37.36
C THR A 17 -91.77 -44.56 -37.98
N GLN A 18 -90.67 -45.29 -38.01
CA GLN A 18 -90.65 -46.69 -38.46
C GLN A 18 -91.39 -47.61 -37.49
N HIS A 19 -91.25 -47.37 -36.18
CA HIS A 19 -91.97 -48.08 -35.15
C HIS A 19 -93.49 -47.81 -35.24
N GLU A 20 -93.91 -46.58 -35.52
CA GLU A 20 -95.32 -46.24 -35.77
C GLU A 20 -95.90 -47.05 -36.95
N LYS A 21 -95.16 -47.10 -38.07
CA LYS A 21 -95.53 -47.89 -39.25
C LYS A 21 -95.58 -49.38 -38.96
N PHE A 22 -94.76 -49.87 -38.03
CA PHE A 22 -94.82 -51.25 -37.55
C PHE A 22 -96.09 -51.51 -36.75
N LEU A 23 -96.41 -50.65 -35.77
CA LEU A 23 -97.64 -50.75 -34.97
C LEU A 23 -98.91 -50.72 -35.85
N VAL A 24 -98.95 -49.88 -36.88
CA VAL A 24 -100.07 -49.85 -37.86
C VAL A 24 -100.23 -51.19 -38.59
N ARG A 25 -99.12 -51.84 -38.95
CA ARG A 25 -99.14 -53.16 -39.61
C ARG A 25 -99.59 -54.27 -38.66
N VAL A 26 -99.16 -54.22 -37.40
CA VAL A 26 -99.54 -55.17 -36.35
C VAL A 26 -101.04 -55.03 -36.01
N LYS A 27 -101.55 -53.80 -35.86
CA LYS A 27 -102.97 -53.52 -35.58
C LYS A 27 -103.93 -54.16 -36.59
N ARG A 28 -103.54 -54.21 -37.88
CA ARG A 28 -104.37 -54.78 -38.95
C ARG A 28 -104.54 -56.30 -38.83
N LYS A 29 -103.60 -56.98 -38.18
CA LYS A 29 -103.58 -58.45 -38.04
C LYS A 29 -104.15 -58.94 -36.70
N LEU A 30 -104.47 -58.03 -35.77
CA LEU A 30 -104.94 -58.38 -34.43
C LEU A 30 -106.47 -58.48 -34.33
N PRO A 31 -106.98 -59.41 -33.50
CA PRO A 31 -108.40 -59.46 -33.10
C PRO A 31 -108.86 -58.15 -32.47
N LYS A 32 -110.17 -57.87 -32.55
CA LYS A 32 -110.74 -56.59 -32.10
C LYS A 32 -110.47 -56.31 -30.61
N GLU A 33 -110.44 -57.33 -29.75
CA GLU A 33 -110.20 -57.17 -28.31
C GLU A 33 -108.81 -56.59 -27.99
N HIS A 34 -107.80 -56.84 -28.82
CA HIS A 34 -106.40 -56.44 -28.57
C HIS A 34 -105.98 -55.15 -29.28
N LYS A 35 -106.83 -54.56 -30.12
CA LYS A 35 -106.51 -53.33 -30.87
C LYS A 35 -106.29 -52.12 -29.96
N LYS A 36 -106.95 -52.10 -28.79
CA LYS A 36 -106.85 -51.01 -27.82
C LYS A 36 -105.42 -50.82 -27.29
N ILE A 37 -104.70 -51.92 -27.03
CA ILE A 37 -103.31 -51.90 -26.56
C ILE A 37 -102.41 -51.20 -27.59
N ILE A 38 -102.58 -51.53 -28.87
CA ILE A 38 -101.81 -50.91 -29.95
C ILE A 38 -102.15 -49.42 -30.12
N ASP A 39 -103.40 -49.03 -29.86
CA ASP A 39 -103.80 -47.62 -29.90
C ASP A 39 -103.20 -46.80 -28.76
N ASP A 40 -103.16 -47.34 -27.56
CA ASP A 40 -102.52 -46.71 -26.40
C ASP A 40 -101.01 -46.58 -26.60
N GLU A 41 -100.36 -47.62 -27.13
CA GLU A 41 -98.92 -47.61 -27.43
C GLU A 41 -98.57 -46.63 -28.55
N ARG A 42 -99.42 -46.53 -29.58
CA ARG A 42 -99.27 -45.54 -30.65
C ARG A 42 -99.49 -44.11 -30.15
N LYS A 43 -100.42 -43.91 -29.20
CA LYS A 43 -100.63 -42.61 -28.56
C LYS A 43 -99.38 -42.17 -27.79
N ASN A 44 -98.82 -43.06 -26.96
CA ASN A 44 -97.56 -42.80 -26.23
C ASN A 44 -96.38 -42.51 -27.19
N LEU A 45 -96.28 -43.27 -28.29
CA LEU A 45 -95.24 -43.05 -29.30
C LEU A 45 -95.36 -41.66 -29.96
N ASN A 46 -96.59 -41.22 -30.26
CA ASN A 46 -96.84 -39.90 -30.85
C ASN A 46 -96.51 -38.77 -29.87
N GLU A 47 -96.79 -38.95 -28.57
CA GLU A 47 -96.38 -38.01 -27.52
C GLU A 47 -94.84 -37.91 -27.44
N GLN A 48 -94.12 -39.04 -27.51
CA GLN A 48 -92.65 -39.04 -27.55
C GLN A 48 -92.07 -38.38 -28.81
N ILE A 49 -92.66 -38.64 -29.99
CA ILE A 49 -92.28 -37.97 -31.24
C ILE A 49 -92.46 -36.45 -31.12
N THR A 50 -93.56 -36.02 -30.50
CA THR A 50 -93.88 -34.59 -30.30
C THR A 50 -92.88 -33.95 -29.34
N ALA A 51 -92.62 -34.58 -28.20
CA ALA A 51 -91.63 -34.12 -27.23
C ALA A 51 -90.21 -34.00 -27.83
N ILE A 52 -89.78 -34.94 -28.68
CA ILE A 52 -88.48 -34.86 -29.37
C ILE A 52 -88.48 -33.77 -30.44
N LYS A 53 -89.59 -33.55 -31.15
CA LYS A 53 -89.68 -32.49 -32.15
C LYS A 53 -89.59 -31.11 -31.52
N GLU A 54 -90.25 -30.91 -30.38
CA GLU A 54 -90.37 -29.63 -29.68
C GLU A 54 -89.15 -29.31 -28.80
N ASN A 55 -88.63 -30.29 -28.04
CA ASN A 55 -87.63 -30.00 -26.99
C ASN A 55 -86.17 -30.29 -27.39
N PHE A 56 -85.92 -31.00 -28.50
CA PHE A 56 -84.57 -31.55 -28.77
C PHE A 56 -83.59 -30.56 -29.43
N VAL A 57 -84.02 -29.38 -29.91
CA VAL A 57 -83.17 -28.51 -30.79
C VAL A 57 -82.87 -27.12 -30.24
N GLY A 58 -83.77 -26.50 -29.48
CA GLY A 58 -83.58 -25.09 -29.10
C GLY A 58 -82.35 -24.81 -28.24
N ASN A 59 -81.90 -25.77 -27.42
CA ASN A 59 -80.94 -25.49 -26.35
C ASN A 59 -79.46 -25.63 -26.79
N TYR A 60 -79.15 -26.52 -27.74
CA TYR A 60 -77.75 -26.82 -28.07
C TYR A 60 -77.12 -25.82 -29.05
N GLU A 61 -77.86 -25.35 -30.05
CA GLU A 61 -77.33 -24.36 -31.00
C GLU A 61 -77.00 -23.03 -30.34
N GLU A 62 -77.85 -22.58 -29.41
CA GLU A 62 -77.60 -21.37 -28.61
C GLU A 62 -76.39 -21.54 -27.68
N LYS A 63 -76.26 -22.70 -27.04
CA LYS A 63 -75.08 -23.04 -26.22
C LYS A 63 -73.80 -23.08 -27.04
N ILE A 64 -73.84 -23.64 -28.25
CA ILE A 64 -72.67 -23.67 -29.15
C ILE A 64 -72.25 -22.24 -29.50
N LYS A 65 -73.19 -21.37 -29.89
CA LYS A 65 -72.90 -19.95 -30.18
C LYS A 65 -72.33 -19.22 -28.95
N LEU A 66 -72.85 -19.51 -27.76
CA LEU A 66 -72.33 -18.96 -26.51
C LEU A 66 -70.88 -19.39 -26.29
N PHE A 67 -70.57 -20.67 -26.42
CA PHE A 67 -69.22 -21.20 -26.25
C PHE A 67 -68.25 -20.68 -27.32
N GLU A 68 -68.69 -20.50 -28.56
CA GLU A 68 -67.87 -19.87 -29.61
C GLU A 68 -67.52 -18.42 -29.27
N LYS A 69 -68.48 -17.66 -28.73
CA LYS A 69 -68.24 -16.28 -28.26
C LYS A 69 -67.27 -16.25 -27.08
N GLU A 70 -67.42 -17.17 -26.12
CA GLU A 70 -66.52 -17.29 -24.98
C GLU A 70 -65.11 -17.69 -25.43
N LYS A 71 -64.99 -18.68 -26.32
CA LYS A 71 -63.72 -19.09 -26.93
C LYS A 71 -63.00 -17.90 -27.56
N LYS A 72 -63.69 -17.10 -28.37
CA LYS A 72 -63.14 -15.89 -28.99
C LYS A 72 -62.68 -14.85 -27.95
N ASN A 73 -63.41 -14.70 -26.86
CA ASN A 73 -63.02 -13.82 -25.76
C ASN A 73 -61.75 -14.34 -25.05
N PHE A 74 -61.65 -15.64 -24.81
CA PHE A 74 -60.44 -16.25 -24.24
C PHE A 74 -59.24 -16.11 -25.16
N GLU A 75 -59.39 -16.34 -26.46
CA GLU A 75 -58.32 -16.12 -27.45
C GLU A 75 -57.80 -14.68 -27.42
N GLN A 76 -58.69 -13.69 -27.33
CA GLN A 76 -58.29 -12.28 -27.20
C GLN A 76 -57.53 -12.01 -25.90
N LYS A 77 -57.95 -12.62 -24.78
CA LYS A 77 -57.24 -12.51 -23.49
C LYS A 77 -55.86 -13.14 -23.56
N ILE A 78 -55.73 -14.32 -24.16
CA ILE A 78 -54.46 -15.01 -24.37
C ILE A 78 -53.51 -14.14 -25.19
N ASN A 79 -53.95 -13.62 -26.34
CA ASN A 79 -53.12 -12.76 -27.18
C ASN A 79 -52.62 -11.50 -26.44
N LYS A 80 -53.46 -10.89 -25.60
CA LYS A 80 -53.07 -9.74 -24.75
C LYS A 80 -52.00 -10.15 -23.74
N LEU A 81 -52.16 -11.29 -23.08
CA LEU A 81 -51.19 -11.80 -22.11
C LEU A 81 -49.86 -12.14 -22.79
N GLU A 82 -49.88 -12.80 -23.95
CA GLU A 82 -48.67 -13.11 -24.73
C GLU A 82 -47.90 -11.86 -25.14
N SER A 83 -48.61 -10.82 -25.59
CA SER A 83 -47.97 -9.54 -25.92
C SER A 83 -47.30 -8.89 -24.70
N THR A 84 -47.90 -9.04 -23.52
CA THR A 84 -47.37 -8.52 -22.25
C THR A 84 -46.14 -9.30 -21.81
N ILE A 85 -46.20 -10.64 -21.88
CA ILE A 85 -45.08 -11.53 -21.60
C ILE A 85 -43.91 -11.21 -22.53
N LYS A 86 -44.15 -11.02 -23.84
CA LYS A 86 -43.12 -10.65 -24.81
C LYS A 86 -42.43 -9.33 -24.44
N ARG A 87 -43.20 -8.31 -24.05
CA ARG A 87 -42.66 -7.01 -23.59
C ARG A 87 -41.82 -7.18 -22.32
N GLN A 88 -42.29 -7.96 -21.34
CA GLN A 88 -41.56 -8.21 -20.10
C GLN A 88 -40.27 -8.99 -20.35
N LYS A 89 -40.28 -10.02 -21.19
CA LYS A 89 -39.08 -10.77 -21.60
C LYS A 89 -38.02 -9.85 -22.22
N ASN A 90 -38.42 -8.92 -23.09
CA ASN A 90 -37.49 -7.96 -23.67
C ASN A 90 -36.90 -7.00 -22.61
N LYS A 91 -37.71 -6.55 -21.65
CA LYS A 91 -37.22 -5.73 -20.52
C LYS A 91 -36.21 -6.48 -19.66
N ILE A 92 -36.48 -7.74 -19.34
CA ILE A 92 -35.58 -8.61 -18.59
C ILE A 92 -34.27 -8.78 -19.36
N LYS A 93 -34.34 -9.10 -20.67
CA LYS A 93 -33.15 -9.24 -21.51
C LYS A 93 -32.29 -7.98 -21.51
N LYS A 94 -32.90 -6.79 -21.60
CA LYS A 94 -32.17 -5.52 -21.53
C LYS A 94 -31.47 -5.33 -20.18
N LYS A 95 -32.18 -5.58 -19.08
CA LYS A 95 -31.61 -5.47 -17.73
C LYS A 95 -30.47 -6.46 -17.48
N ASN A 96 -30.57 -7.67 -18.01
CA ASN A 96 -29.49 -8.66 -17.89
C ASN A 96 -28.22 -8.18 -18.59
N LEU A 97 -28.33 -7.61 -19.79
CA LEU A 97 -27.18 -7.01 -20.49
C LEU A 97 -26.58 -5.83 -19.71
N GLU A 98 -27.42 -4.98 -19.11
CA GLU A 98 -26.96 -3.89 -18.23
C GLU A 98 -26.24 -4.44 -16.99
N PHE A 99 -26.70 -5.55 -16.41
CA PHE A 99 -26.06 -6.21 -15.27
C PHE A 99 -24.70 -6.79 -15.65
N GLU A 100 -24.60 -7.50 -16.78
CA GLU A 100 -23.33 -8.04 -17.29
C GLU A 100 -22.27 -6.93 -17.50
N LEU A 101 -22.67 -5.78 -18.03
CA LEU A 101 -21.78 -4.63 -18.19
C LEU A 101 -21.32 -4.04 -16.85
N LEU A 102 -22.18 -4.02 -15.84
CA LEU A 102 -21.83 -3.55 -14.51
C LEU A 102 -20.87 -4.52 -13.81
N GLU A 103 -21.06 -5.81 -13.99
CA GLU A 103 -20.19 -6.87 -13.46
C GLU A 103 -18.77 -6.74 -14.02
N CYS A 104 -18.62 -6.64 -15.35
CA CYS A 104 -17.31 -6.40 -15.97
C CYS A 104 -16.64 -5.09 -15.50
N ASN A 105 -17.41 -4.02 -15.28
CA ASN A 105 -16.86 -2.78 -14.75
C ASN A 105 -16.40 -2.92 -13.30
N ASN A 106 -17.13 -3.68 -12.48
CA ASN A 106 -16.75 -3.93 -11.10
C ASN A 106 -15.44 -4.72 -11.02
N GLU A 107 -15.31 -5.79 -11.82
CA GLU A 107 -14.06 -6.58 -11.91
C GLU A 107 -12.85 -5.72 -12.33
N ARG A 108 -13.06 -4.80 -13.28
CA ARG A 108 -12.02 -3.84 -13.70
C ARG A 108 -11.61 -2.92 -12.55
N LEU A 109 -12.58 -2.33 -11.85
CA LEU A 109 -12.32 -1.43 -10.71
C LEU A 109 -11.64 -2.15 -9.54
N GLU A 110 -12.02 -3.39 -9.27
CA GLU A 110 -11.34 -4.23 -8.27
C GLU A 110 -9.87 -4.44 -8.65
N SER A 111 -9.60 -4.75 -9.92
CA SER A 111 -8.22 -4.90 -10.42
C SER A 111 -7.41 -3.61 -10.31
N GLU A 112 -8.01 -2.46 -10.64
CA GLU A 112 -7.39 -1.14 -10.49
C GLU A 112 -7.11 -0.81 -9.01
N ASN A 113 -8.03 -1.12 -8.11
CA ASN A 113 -7.85 -0.95 -6.66
C ASN A 113 -6.71 -1.81 -6.11
N TYR A 114 -6.59 -3.07 -6.55
CA TYR A 114 -5.46 -3.93 -6.18
C TYR A 114 -4.12 -3.38 -6.68
N ALA A 115 -4.07 -2.84 -7.89
CA ALA A 115 -2.87 -2.21 -8.42
C ALA A 115 -2.45 -0.98 -7.58
N LEU A 116 -3.41 -0.10 -7.25
CA LEU A 116 -3.16 1.06 -6.40
C LEU A 116 -2.70 0.67 -4.99
N LEU A 117 -3.24 -0.42 -4.43
CA LEU A 117 -2.82 -0.90 -3.12
C LEU A 117 -1.35 -1.33 -3.13
N ASN A 118 -0.92 -2.05 -4.18
CA ASN A 118 0.48 -2.41 -4.36
C ASN A 118 1.38 -1.18 -4.50
N GLU A 119 0.94 -0.16 -5.25
CA GLU A 119 1.70 1.10 -5.35
C GLU A 119 1.85 1.78 -3.99
N VAL A 120 0.79 1.85 -3.19
CA VAL A 120 0.84 2.41 -1.83
C VAL A 120 1.80 1.64 -0.93
N GLU A 121 1.84 0.31 -1.05
CA GLU A 121 2.77 -0.52 -0.30
C GLU A 121 4.23 -0.27 -0.70
N ASN A 122 4.51 -0.14 -1.99
CA ASN A 122 5.82 0.27 -2.49
C ASN A 122 6.24 1.65 -1.96
N TRP A 123 5.32 2.62 -1.93
CA TRP A 123 5.59 3.95 -1.39
C TRP A 123 5.89 3.92 0.11
N LYS A 124 5.24 3.06 0.89
CA LYS A 124 5.55 2.87 2.32
C LYS A 124 6.94 2.32 2.54
N GLU A 125 7.38 1.38 1.70
CA GLU A 125 8.74 0.83 1.76
C GLU A 125 9.78 1.93 1.48
N ILE A 126 9.59 2.69 0.40
CA ILE A 126 10.46 3.84 0.07
C ILE A 126 10.51 4.83 1.23
N PHE A 127 9.38 5.14 1.84
CA PHE A 127 9.30 6.09 2.94
C PHE A 127 10.02 5.59 4.20
N THR A 128 9.93 4.28 4.48
CA THR A 128 10.69 3.64 5.57
C THR A 128 12.20 3.80 5.35
N ILE A 129 12.67 3.48 4.14
CA ILE A 129 14.09 3.61 3.76
C ILE A 129 14.56 5.07 3.89
N GLN A 130 13.74 6.02 3.45
CA GLN A 130 14.06 7.45 3.57
C GLN A 130 14.17 7.90 5.03
N TYR A 131 13.28 7.44 5.91
CA TYR A 131 13.36 7.75 7.33
C TYR A 131 14.60 7.20 8.01
N GLU A 132 14.96 5.95 7.73
CA GLU A 132 16.19 5.34 8.26
C GLU A 132 17.43 6.13 7.80
N ALA A 133 17.46 6.54 6.52
CA ALA A 133 18.55 7.36 5.99
C ALA A 133 18.63 8.76 6.66
N ILE A 134 17.50 9.36 7.02
CA ILE A 134 17.46 10.63 7.74
C ILE A 134 17.98 10.45 9.17
N ASP A 135 17.53 9.41 9.89
CA ASP A 135 17.99 9.11 11.26
C ASP A 135 19.52 8.89 11.30
N ASP A 136 20.08 8.19 10.31
CA ASP A 136 21.52 8.00 10.18
C ASP A 136 22.27 9.33 9.89
N GLN A 137 21.68 10.22 9.08
CA GLN A 137 22.25 11.54 8.82
C GLN A 137 22.22 12.43 10.07
N GLU A 138 21.12 12.40 10.83
CA GLU A 138 20.98 13.17 12.08
C GLU A 138 22.04 12.76 13.10
N LYS A 139 22.26 11.46 13.33
CA LYS A 139 23.34 10.97 14.21
C LYS A 139 24.73 11.45 13.77
N ARG A 140 25.00 11.43 12.45
CA ARG A 140 26.28 11.90 11.91
C ARG A 140 26.48 13.40 12.13
N ILE A 141 25.41 14.20 12.03
CA ILE A 141 25.46 15.63 12.33
C ILE A 141 25.79 15.84 13.81
N GLU A 142 25.14 15.12 14.72
CA GLU A 142 25.42 15.18 16.17
C GLU A 142 26.89 14.86 16.49
N ASP A 143 27.45 13.82 15.87
CA ASP A 143 28.86 13.44 16.03
C ASP A 143 29.81 14.55 15.57
N LEU A 144 29.54 15.16 14.40
CA LEU A 144 30.34 16.26 13.86
C LEU A 144 30.25 17.52 14.73
N GLU A 145 29.07 17.84 15.26
CA GLU A 145 28.91 18.96 16.20
C GLU A 145 29.72 18.76 17.48
N LEU A 146 29.80 17.51 17.97
CA LEU A 146 30.62 17.17 19.13
C LEU A 146 32.12 17.33 18.83
N GLU A 147 32.57 16.90 17.65
CA GLU A 147 33.96 17.07 17.22
C GLU A 147 34.33 18.55 17.06
N MET A 148 33.46 19.36 16.44
CA MET A 148 33.65 20.80 16.32
C MET A 148 33.78 21.47 17.69
N LYS A 149 32.94 21.11 18.67
CA LYS A 149 33.05 21.62 20.05
C LYS A 149 34.40 21.27 20.68
N LYS A 150 34.89 20.04 20.50
CA LYS A 150 36.23 19.63 21.02
C LYS A 150 37.36 20.46 20.39
N LEU A 151 37.32 20.65 19.07
CA LEU A 151 38.33 21.44 18.36
C LEU A 151 38.32 22.91 18.79
N GLN A 152 37.13 23.47 19.02
CA GLN A 152 36.98 24.85 19.50
C GLN A 152 37.59 25.04 20.89
N VAL A 153 37.35 24.10 21.82
CA VAL A 153 37.99 24.10 23.16
C VAL A 153 39.51 24.03 23.04
N ASN A 154 40.03 23.16 22.18
CA ASN A 154 41.48 23.04 21.96
C ASN A 154 42.10 24.33 21.42
N LEU A 155 41.41 25.03 20.51
CA LEU A 155 41.83 26.34 20.00
C LEU A 155 41.87 27.39 21.12
N GLU A 156 40.86 27.43 21.99
CA GLU A 156 40.83 28.36 23.13
C GLU A 156 41.97 28.10 24.14
N ILE A 157 42.28 26.83 24.41
CA ILE A 157 43.44 26.43 25.23
C ILE A 157 44.75 26.93 24.58
N SER A 158 44.92 26.75 23.27
CA SER A 158 46.13 27.21 22.58
C SER A 158 46.30 28.74 22.59
N ARG A 159 45.21 29.50 22.61
CA ARG A 159 45.22 30.97 22.68
C ARG A 159 45.48 31.53 24.08
N THR A 160 45.17 30.77 25.13
CA THR A 160 45.30 31.20 26.53
C THR A 160 46.66 30.87 27.15
N ILE A 161 47.51 30.08 26.49
CA ILE A 161 48.92 29.95 26.89
C ILE A 161 49.63 31.26 26.53
N PRO A 162 50.02 32.10 27.51
CA PRO A 162 50.77 33.29 27.20
C PRO A 162 52.16 32.87 26.73
N ILE A 163 52.46 33.07 25.45
CA ILE A 163 53.85 33.19 25.04
C ILE A 163 54.34 34.44 25.78
N PHE A 164 55.11 34.25 26.85
CA PHE A 164 55.81 35.32 27.55
C PHE A 164 56.85 35.93 26.58
N THR A 165 56.39 36.77 25.66
CA THR A 165 57.19 37.48 24.67
C THR A 165 57.92 38.68 25.26
N SER A 166 57.90 38.88 26.58
CA SER A 166 58.50 40.05 27.23
C SER A 166 60.04 40.07 27.25
N TYR A 167 60.73 39.10 26.63
CA TYR A 167 62.19 39.03 26.60
C TYR A 167 62.80 38.61 25.24
N ILE A 168 61.98 38.45 24.19
CA ILE A 168 62.49 38.07 22.86
C ILE A 168 62.23 39.20 21.87
N THR A 169 63.23 40.03 21.65
CA THR A 169 63.22 41.03 20.58
C THR A 169 63.52 40.31 19.26
N LYS A 170 62.53 40.20 18.38
CA LYS A 170 62.71 39.61 17.04
C LYS A 170 63.74 40.43 16.26
N TYR A 171 64.87 39.84 15.90
CA TYR A 171 65.86 40.44 15.00
C TYR A 171 65.55 40.05 13.54
N PRO A 172 65.81 40.93 12.55
CA PRO A 172 65.64 40.59 11.14
C PRO A 172 66.59 39.45 10.73
N CYS A 173 66.06 38.48 9.97
CA CYS A 173 66.82 37.35 9.45
C CYS A 173 67.99 37.84 8.59
N VAL A 174 69.16 37.24 8.81
CA VAL A 174 70.29 37.36 7.89
C VAL A 174 70.01 36.40 6.73
N GLU A 175 70.04 36.91 5.51
CA GLU A 175 69.76 36.15 4.28
C GLU A 175 70.70 34.94 4.20
N GLY A 176 70.13 33.72 4.26
CA GLY A 176 70.86 32.44 4.25
C GLY A 176 70.86 31.62 5.54
N SER A 177 70.20 32.07 6.61
CA SER A 177 70.06 31.33 7.88
C SER A 177 68.58 31.12 8.22
N SER A 178 68.12 29.85 8.27
CA SER A 178 66.69 29.55 8.40
C SER A 178 66.11 29.78 9.79
N ASP A 179 66.86 29.68 10.89
CA ASP A 179 66.26 29.58 12.23
C ASP A 179 67.11 30.28 13.31
N TYR A 180 67.24 31.61 13.28
CA TYR A 180 68.05 32.36 14.25
C TYR A 180 67.20 33.03 15.35
N LEU A 181 67.35 32.59 16.61
CA LEU A 181 66.79 33.26 17.78
C LEU A 181 67.90 33.99 18.53
N GLY A 182 67.91 35.33 18.43
CA GLY A 182 68.80 36.20 19.19
C GLY A 182 68.07 36.88 20.34
N TRP A 183 68.70 37.01 21.50
CA TRP A 183 68.21 37.82 22.61
C TRP A 183 69.35 38.59 23.28
N GLU A 184 68.98 39.63 24.01
CA GLU A 184 69.92 40.54 24.67
C GLU A 184 69.61 40.56 26.16
N THR A 185 70.63 40.40 27.00
CA THR A 185 70.46 40.52 28.45
C THR A 185 70.28 41.99 28.83
N LYS A 186 69.79 42.28 30.05
CA LYS A 186 69.64 43.67 30.54
C LYS A 186 70.96 44.47 30.57
N GLU A 187 72.11 43.78 30.52
CA GLU A 187 73.44 44.38 30.47
C GLU A 187 73.95 44.58 29.03
N GLY A 188 73.13 44.33 28.01
CA GLY A 188 73.50 44.52 26.60
C GLY A 188 74.29 43.35 25.98
N ILE A 189 74.35 42.20 26.66
CA ILE A 189 75.08 41.03 26.15
C ILE A 189 74.17 40.27 25.17
N ARG A 190 74.60 40.22 23.91
CA ARG A 190 73.88 39.52 22.83
C ARG A 190 74.18 38.03 22.86
N LYS A 191 73.13 37.20 22.83
CA LYS A 191 73.20 35.74 22.72
C LYS A 191 72.30 35.24 21.59
N SER A 192 72.59 34.06 21.05
CA SER A 192 71.80 33.46 19.98
C SER A 192 71.84 31.93 19.97
N THR A 193 70.79 31.31 19.43
CA THR A 193 70.74 29.88 19.07
C THR A 193 70.13 29.69 17.69
N ASN A 194 70.53 28.60 17.02
CA ASN A 194 70.10 28.24 15.67
C ASN A 194 69.09 27.07 15.65
N HIS A 195 68.62 26.65 16.83
CA HIS A 195 67.72 25.50 16.98
C HIS A 195 66.36 25.98 17.50
N LEU A 196 65.37 26.05 16.61
CA LEU A 196 63.98 26.40 16.96
C LEU A 196 63.32 25.41 17.92
N GLU A 197 63.86 24.18 18.04
CA GLU A 197 63.34 23.16 18.95
C GLU A 197 63.73 23.39 20.43
N ASP A 198 64.67 24.31 20.69
CA ASP A 198 65.09 24.66 22.06
C ASP A 198 64.13 25.72 22.64
N ILE A 199 63.15 25.27 23.44
CA ILE A 199 62.32 26.16 24.24
C ILE A 199 63.09 26.54 25.50
N LEU A 200 63.49 27.81 25.63
CA LEU A 200 64.09 28.32 26.85
C LEU A 200 63.02 28.50 27.94
N GLN A 201 63.03 27.63 28.95
CA GLN A 201 62.17 27.75 30.12
C GLN A 201 62.98 28.15 31.36
N LEU A 202 62.48 29.11 32.14
CA LEU A 202 63.05 29.41 33.46
C LEU A 202 62.76 28.25 34.41
N THR A 203 63.79 27.73 35.08
CA THR A 203 63.62 26.80 36.20
C THR A 203 62.93 27.50 37.38
N GLU A 204 62.32 26.75 38.30
CA GLU A 204 61.65 27.33 39.46
C GLU A 204 62.60 28.21 40.31
N ASN A 205 63.85 27.76 40.46
CA ASN A 205 64.93 28.55 41.07
C ASN A 205 65.28 29.79 40.23
N GLY A 206 65.34 29.65 38.90
CA GLY A 206 65.56 30.78 37.99
C GLY A 206 64.47 31.84 38.10
N LYS A 207 63.20 31.46 38.25
CA LYS A 207 62.09 32.42 38.49
C LYS A 207 62.26 33.17 39.81
N HIS A 208 62.64 32.48 40.88
CA HIS A 208 62.88 33.10 42.18
C HIS A 208 64.06 34.09 42.12
N GLN A 209 65.16 33.70 41.47
CA GLN A 209 66.34 34.57 41.31
C GLN A 209 66.07 35.77 40.39
N VAL A 210 65.33 35.61 39.29
CA VAL A 210 64.92 36.76 38.45
C VAL A 210 64.11 37.78 39.26
N ARG A 211 63.27 37.34 40.21
CA ARG A 211 62.60 38.24 41.15
C ARG A 211 63.60 38.95 42.08
N GLN A 212 64.63 38.26 42.56
CA GLN A 212 65.68 38.87 43.40
C GLN A 212 66.54 39.88 42.63
N ILE A 213 66.89 39.59 41.37
CA ILE A 213 67.61 40.50 40.46
C ILE A 213 66.76 41.74 40.15
N ASN A 214 65.48 41.58 39.83
CA ASN A 214 64.58 42.72 39.62
C ASN A 214 64.44 43.60 40.86
N ASN A 215 64.55 43.00 42.06
CA ASN A 215 64.56 43.71 43.34
C ASN A 215 65.95 44.22 43.76
N LYS A 216 66.97 44.14 42.88
CA LYS A 216 68.37 44.57 43.10
C LYS A 216 69.08 43.91 44.28
N LYS A 217 68.64 42.71 44.69
CA LYS A 217 69.20 41.99 45.86
C LYS A 217 70.34 41.03 45.49
N GLU A 218 70.44 40.59 44.25
CA GLU A 218 71.52 39.69 43.75
C GLU A 218 72.10 40.20 42.42
N ARG A 219 73.34 39.80 42.11
CA ARG A 219 74.02 40.08 40.82
C ARG A 219 73.66 39.05 39.77
N ASP A 220 73.70 39.45 38.50
CA ASP A 220 73.26 38.64 37.36
C ASP A 220 74.22 37.46 37.10
N ILE A 221 73.73 36.22 37.20
CA ILE A 221 74.45 34.98 36.82
C ILE A 221 73.44 34.03 36.14
N GLN A 222 73.93 33.15 35.25
CA GLN A 222 73.15 32.17 34.48
C GLN A 222 71.99 31.50 35.28
N VAL A 223 70.75 31.91 34.99
CA VAL A 223 69.51 31.36 35.55
C VAL A 223 68.70 30.51 34.55
N TRP A 224 69.27 30.25 33.37
CA TRP A 224 68.59 29.54 32.28
C TRP A 224 69.16 28.14 32.11
N LYS A 225 68.27 27.15 31.94
CA LYS A 225 68.64 25.79 31.52
C LYS A 225 68.01 25.54 30.15
N CYS A 226 68.78 25.01 29.21
CA CYS A 226 68.22 24.53 27.96
C CYS A 226 67.40 23.27 28.23
N VAL A 227 66.14 23.25 27.77
CA VAL A 227 65.30 22.06 27.79
C VAL A 227 65.04 21.69 26.34
N SER A 228 65.89 20.83 25.79
CA SER A 228 65.66 20.25 24.48
C SER A 228 64.49 19.26 24.60
N VAL A 229 63.42 19.51 23.86
CA VAL A 229 62.32 18.56 23.72
C VAL A 229 62.84 17.43 22.83
N LYS A 230 63.34 16.34 23.44
CA LYS A 230 63.81 15.16 22.71
C LYS A 230 62.71 14.64 21.77
N ARG A 231 62.76 15.02 20.50
CA ARG A 231 62.26 14.18 19.41
C ARG A 231 63.41 13.27 19.02
N CYS A 232 63.27 11.98 19.34
CA CYS A 232 64.25 10.95 19.06
C CYS A 232 64.50 10.87 17.55
N TRP A 233 65.60 11.46 17.07
CA TRP A 233 66.17 11.19 15.76
C TRP A 233 67.47 10.43 15.96
N ARG A 234 67.33 9.10 15.97
CA ARG A 234 68.42 8.16 15.79
C ARG A 234 68.87 8.28 14.33
N ASN A 235 70.18 8.45 14.11
CA ASN A 235 70.93 8.43 12.85
C ASN A 235 71.13 9.77 12.12
N TRP A 236 72.27 10.42 12.34
CA TRP A 236 73.24 10.67 11.26
C TRP A 236 74.65 11.02 11.79
N LEU A 237 75.51 10.00 11.77
CA LEU A 237 76.96 9.96 11.50
C LEU A 237 77.91 11.07 11.99
N GLU A 238 78.71 10.68 12.99
CA GLU A 238 80.19 10.63 13.00
C GLU A 238 80.97 11.63 12.14
N THR A 239 81.72 12.49 12.83
CA THR A 239 83.11 12.98 12.58
C THR A 239 83.26 14.32 13.33
N SER A 240 84.25 14.66 14.16
CA SER A 240 85.48 14.08 14.66
C SER A 240 85.96 14.94 15.85
N TYR A 241 86.75 14.36 16.77
CA TYR A 241 87.56 15.01 17.83
C TYR A 241 86.82 15.68 19.01
N SER A 242 86.78 15.00 20.17
CA SER A 242 87.69 15.23 21.33
C SER A 242 87.58 16.67 21.85
N SER A 243 86.93 16.91 22.99
CA SER A 243 87.58 16.75 24.30
C SER A 243 86.56 16.73 25.45
N GLN A 244 86.87 15.89 26.44
CA GLN A 244 86.37 15.81 27.82
C GLN A 244 85.45 16.92 28.35
N CYS A 245 84.29 16.53 28.87
CA CYS A 245 83.77 17.05 30.13
C CYS A 245 83.00 15.94 30.86
N LEU A 246 83.70 15.31 31.80
CA LEU A 246 83.16 14.45 32.85
C LEU A 246 82.55 15.32 33.96
N ILE A 247 81.64 14.72 34.75
CA ILE A 247 80.98 15.22 35.97
C ILE A 247 79.77 16.11 35.62
N CYS A 248 78.51 15.73 35.90
CA CYS A 248 78.03 15.18 37.17
C CYS A 248 77.17 13.92 37.01
N ASP A 249 77.60 12.87 37.70
CA ASP A 249 76.74 11.84 38.28
C ASP A 249 75.79 12.46 39.32
N ASP A 250 74.57 11.92 39.40
CA ASP A 250 73.94 11.46 40.64
C ASP A 250 72.67 10.65 40.27
N ASP A 251 72.80 9.32 40.37
CA ASP A 251 71.96 8.40 41.15
C ASP A 251 70.41 8.57 41.11
N VAL A 252 69.54 7.55 40.96
CA VAL A 252 69.69 6.11 41.19
C VAL A 252 68.43 5.36 40.68
N LYS A 253 68.65 4.18 40.07
CA LYS A 253 67.87 2.92 39.99
C LYS A 253 66.36 2.94 39.67
N LEU A 254 66.02 2.25 38.57
CA LEU A 254 65.07 1.13 38.64
C LEU A 254 65.47 -0.01 37.69
N ARG A 255 65.23 -1.24 38.16
CA ARG A 255 65.87 -2.50 37.77
C ARG A 255 65.38 -3.06 36.42
N GLN A 256 66.26 -3.87 35.82
CA GLN A 256 66.00 -4.84 34.75
C GLN A 256 65.07 -5.98 35.20
N PHE A 257 64.23 -6.49 34.29
CA PHE A 257 64.10 -7.92 33.89
C PHE A 257 63.32 -7.98 32.56
N ILE A 258 64.01 -8.28 31.45
CA ILE A 258 63.88 -9.45 30.54
C ILE A 258 62.49 -9.64 29.89
N GLU A 259 62.39 -9.28 28.61
CA GLU A 259 62.26 -10.22 27.46
C GLU A 259 62.97 -9.60 26.25
#